data_AF-A0A3N6N5H0-F1
#
_entry.id   AF-A0A3N6N5H0-F1
#
_cell.length_a   1.000
_cell.length_b   1.000
_cell.length_c   1.000
_cell.angle_alpha   90.00
_cell.angle_beta   90.00
_cell.angle_gamma   90.00
#
_symmetry.space_group_name_H-M   'P 1'
#
loop_
_entity.id
_entity.type
_entity.pdbx_description
1 polymer ?
#
loop_
_entity_poly.entity_id
_entity_poly.type
_entity_poly.pdbx_seq_one_letter_code
_entity_poly.pdbx_strand_id
1 'polypeptide(L)'
;MELTINGKQVHFKFGVKFVRELDKNLVIEQNGVSFGLALAVKIIPELEMANIATLSNVLFLGNRTETPKLSQGDIDDFIDECEDIEKLFDDVLKEITESNTGKLIKAKMTK
;
A
#
# COMPACT_ATOMS: atom_id res chain seq x y z
N MET A 1 3.89 -4.33 -8.76
CA MET A 1 5.34 -4.36 -8.49
C MET A 1 5.79 -5.76 -8.07
N GLU A 2 7.08 -6.05 -8.18
CA GLU A 2 7.72 -7.30 -7.75
C GLU A 2 8.92 -6.97 -6.84
N LEU A 3 9.08 -7.71 -5.75
CA LEU A 3 10.22 -7.60 -4.83
C LEU A 3 10.81 -8.99 -4.56
N THR A 4 12.11 -9.05 -4.28
CA THR A 4 12.74 -10.27 -3.77
C THR A 4 12.77 -10.22 -2.26
N ILE A 5 11.98 -11.08 -1.60
CA ILE A 5 11.89 -11.18 -0.14
C ILE A 5 12.20 -12.61 0.27
N ASN A 6 13.14 -12.80 1.19
CA ASN A 6 13.60 -14.12 1.65
C ASN A 6 14.03 -15.05 0.48
N GLY A 7 14.70 -14.47 -0.52
CA GLY A 7 15.17 -15.18 -1.72
C GLY A 7 14.06 -15.62 -2.68
N LYS A 8 12.82 -15.14 -2.51
CA LYS A 8 11.68 -15.44 -3.37
C LYS A 8 11.19 -14.19 -4.08
N GLN A 9 10.82 -14.33 -5.35
CA GLN A 9 10.12 -13.27 -6.06
C GLN A 9 8.66 -13.22 -5.60
N VAL A 10 8.25 -12.05 -5.12
CA VAL A 10 6.92 -11.80 -4.55
C VAL A 10 6.26 -10.67 -5.31
N HIS A 11 4.98 -10.88 -5.66
CA HIS A 11 4.19 -9.92 -6.39
C HIS A 11 3.28 -9.13 -5.47
N PHE A 12 3.07 -7.85 -5.81
CA PHE A 12 2.18 -6.94 -5.14
C PHE A 12 1.28 -6.24 -6.16
N LYS A 13 -0.04 -6.26 -5.94
CA LYS A 13 -1.03 -5.64 -6.81
C LYS A 13 -1.88 -4.61 -6.09
N PHE A 14 -1.78 -3.35 -6.53
CA PHE A 14 -2.57 -2.24 -6.00
C PHE A 14 -3.83 -1.99 -6.84
N GLY A 15 -4.62 -3.04 -7.06
CA GLY A 15 -5.89 -2.97 -7.80
C GLY A 15 -7.12 -2.76 -6.90
N VAL A 16 -8.32 -2.88 -7.47
CA VAL A 16 -9.59 -2.71 -6.73
C VAL A 16 -9.73 -3.67 -5.53
N LYS A 17 -9.18 -4.88 -5.62
CA LYS A 17 -9.18 -5.83 -4.48
C LYS A 17 -8.37 -5.29 -3.31
N PHE A 18 -7.19 -4.72 -3.57
CA PHE A 18 -6.36 -4.06 -2.57
C PHE A 18 -7.10 -2.87 -1.93
N VAL A 19 -7.71 -1.99 -2.74
CA VAL A 19 -8.50 -0.85 -2.22
C VAL A 19 -9.64 -1.33 -1.33
N ARG A 20 -10.35 -2.39 -1.75
CA ARG A 20 -11.43 -2.97 -0.94
C ARG A 20 -10.93 -3.53 0.39
N GLU A 21 -9.75 -4.13 0.43
CA GLU A 21 -9.19 -4.60 1.70
C GLU A 21 -8.66 -3.46 2.56
N LEU A 22 -8.13 -2.38 1.98
CA LEU A 22 -7.83 -1.17 2.74
C LEU A 22 -9.09 -0.64 3.44
N ASP A 23 -10.18 -0.44 2.69
CA ASP A 23 -11.41 0.15 3.25
C ASP A 23 -12.08 -0.72 4.33
N LYS A 24 -11.86 -2.05 4.31
CA LYS A 24 -12.34 -2.93 5.39
C LYS A 24 -11.51 -2.82 6.66
N ASN A 25 -10.19 -2.70 6.52
CA ASN A 25 -9.27 -2.66 7.67
C ASN A 25 -9.09 -1.23 8.22
N LEU A 26 -9.35 -0.22 7.40
CA LEU A 26 -9.12 1.19 7.67
C LEU A 26 -10.40 1.96 7.42
N VAL A 27 -11.34 1.82 8.36
CA VAL A 27 -12.63 2.52 8.28
C VAL A 27 -12.41 4.00 8.60
N ILE A 28 -12.73 4.85 7.63
CA ILE A 28 -12.80 6.30 7.85
C ILE A 28 -14.24 6.64 8.21
N GLU A 29 -14.49 6.98 9.47
CA GLU A 29 -15.80 7.39 9.95
C GLU A 29 -15.90 8.92 10.07
N GLN A 30 -16.96 9.49 9.50
CA GLN A 30 -17.37 10.87 9.78
C GLN A 30 -18.86 10.89 10.08
N ASN A 31 -19.24 11.51 11.20
CA ASN A 31 -20.63 11.65 11.63
C ASN A 31 -21.42 10.32 11.65
N GLY A 32 -20.75 9.22 12.01
CA GLY A 32 -21.36 7.87 12.05
C GLY A 32 -21.53 7.20 10.69
N VAL A 33 -20.96 7.75 9.62
CA VAL A 33 -20.95 7.16 8.28
C VAL A 33 -19.53 6.71 7.93
N SER A 34 -19.39 5.46 7.52
CA SER A 34 -18.13 4.89 7.03
C SER A 34 -17.93 5.19 5.54
N PHE A 35 -16.75 5.69 5.17
CA PHE A 35 -16.39 6.03 3.80
C PHE A 35 -15.27 5.12 3.28
N GLY A 36 -15.47 4.53 2.10
CA GLY A 36 -14.43 3.80 1.36
C GLY A 36 -13.49 4.74 0.61
N LEU A 37 -12.67 5.47 1.38
CA LEU A 37 -11.75 6.49 0.87
C LEU A 37 -10.35 6.36 1.47
N ALA A 38 -10.05 5.25 2.15
CA ALA A 38 -8.83 5.11 2.95
C ALA A 38 -7.56 5.33 2.11
N LEU A 39 -7.56 4.87 0.85
CA LEU A 39 -6.43 5.07 -0.05
C LEU A 39 -6.11 6.56 -0.27
N ALA A 40 -7.13 7.39 -0.49
CA ALA A 40 -6.96 8.80 -0.82
C ALA A 40 -6.67 9.68 0.39
N VAL A 41 -7.38 9.46 1.49
CA VAL A 41 -7.36 10.37 2.65
C VAL A 41 -6.35 9.98 3.72
N LYS A 42 -5.84 8.74 3.67
CA LYS A 42 -4.92 8.20 4.68
C LYS A 42 -3.65 7.65 4.04
N ILE A 43 -3.76 6.62 3.21
CA ILE A 43 -2.59 5.87 2.72
C ILE A 43 -1.63 6.73 1.91
N ILE A 44 -2.11 7.43 0.87
CA ILE A 44 -1.25 8.27 0.04
C ILE A 44 -0.56 9.36 0.88
N PRO A 45 -1.28 10.18 1.69
CA PRO A 45 -0.64 11.17 2.55
C PRO A 45 0.37 10.59 3.55
N GLU A 46 0.06 9.46 4.18
CA GLU A 46 0.97 8.82 5.14
C GLU A 46 2.24 8.30 4.46
N LEU A 47 2.15 7.76 3.25
CA LEU A 47 3.33 7.36 2.46
C LEU A 47 4.18 8.58 2.06
N GLU A 48 3.55 9.69 1.65
CA GLU A 48 4.25 10.95 1.34
C GLU A 48 4.94 11.56 2.58
N MET A 49 4.45 11.26 3.78
CA MET A 49 5.05 11.64 5.06
C MET A 49 6.00 10.57 5.64
N ALA A 50 6.41 9.59 4.82
CA ALA A 50 7.33 8.51 5.19
C ALA A 50 6.87 7.66 6.40
N ASN A 51 5.57 7.41 6.54
CA ASN A 51 5.06 6.52 7.59
C ASN A 51 5.38 5.05 7.28
N ILE A 52 6.38 4.51 8.00
CA ILE A 52 6.91 3.15 7.81
C ILE A 52 5.84 2.08 8.09
N ALA A 53 5.02 2.27 9.12
CA ALA A 53 3.94 1.33 9.43
C ALA A 53 2.90 1.29 8.28
N THR A 54 2.64 2.42 7.63
CA THR A 54 1.76 2.48 6.47
C THR A 54 2.37 1.76 5.27
N LEU A 55 3.68 1.94 5.01
CA LEU A 55 4.40 1.19 3.97
C LEU A 55 4.25 -0.32 4.17
N SER A 56 4.50 -0.80 5.39
CA SER A 56 4.38 -2.23 5.69
C SER A 56 2.96 -2.76 5.46
N ASN A 57 1.94 -2.06 5.98
CA ASN A 57 0.53 -2.44 5.79
C ASN A 57 0.13 -2.45 4.31
N VAL A 58 0.62 -1.50 3.52
CA VAL A 58 0.36 -1.41 2.09
C VAL A 58 0.95 -2.60 1.34
N LEU A 59 2.21 -2.96 1.63
CA LEU A 59 2.84 -4.12 1.03
C LEU A 59 2.11 -5.41 1.44
N PHE A 60 1.74 -5.55 2.71
CA PHE A 60 0.99 -6.71 3.19
C PHE A 60 -0.34 -6.89 2.46
N LEU A 61 -1.14 -5.83 2.38
CA LEU A 61 -2.42 -5.87 1.69
C LEU A 61 -2.26 -6.00 0.17
N GLY A 62 -1.22 -5.42 -0.41
CA GLY A 62 -0.88 -5.54 -1.83
C GLY A 62 -0.48 -6.96 -2.23
N ASN A 63 0.09 -7.73 -1.30
CA ASN A 63 0.43 -9.14 -1.50
C ASN A 63 -0.74 -10.10 -1.23
N ARG A 64 -1.78 -9.71 -0.47
CA ARG A 64 -2.88 -10.61 -0.06
C ARG A 64 -3.60 -11.32 -1.21
N THR A 65 -3.62 -10.72 -2.40
CA THR A 65 -4.26 -11.31 -3.60
C THR A 65 -3.32 -12.14 -4.45
N GLU A 66 -2.04 -12.22 -4.07
CA GLU A 66 -0.96 -12.81 -4.85
C GLU A 66 -0.45 -14.09 -4.19
N THR A 67 0.49 -14.76 -4.86
CA THR A 67 1.16 -15.96 -4.38
C THR A 67 2.64 -15.86 -4.75
N PRO A 68 3.57 -16.14 -3.81
CA PRO A 68 3.34 -16.56 -2.42
C PRO A 68 2.73 -15.46 -1.55
N LYS A 69 2.00 -15.88 -0.52
CA LYS A 69 1.44 -15.01 0.51
C LYS A 69 2.44 -14.84 1.63
N LEU A 70 2.87 -13.61 1.87
CA LEU A 70 3.73 -13.25 3.00
C LEU A 70 2.91 -13.08 4.27
N SER A 71 3.57 -13.29 5.41
CA SER A 71 3.08 -12.82 6.70
C SER A 71 3.39 -11.32 6.88
N GLN A 72 2.77 -10.70 7.87
CA GLN A 72 3.11 -9.32 8.25
C GLN A 72 4.58 -9.22 8.69
N GLY A 73 5.05 -10.18 9.50
CA GLY A 73 6.44 -10.24 9.96
C GLY A 73 7.45 -10.37 8.82
N ASP A 74 7.17 -11.19 7.79
CA ASP A 74 8.07 -11.29 6.62
C ASP A 74 8.27 -9.94 5.91
N ILE A 75 7.28 -9.05 5.98
CA ILE A 75 7.32 -7.73 5.34
C ILE A 75 7.98 -6.72 6.27
N ASP A 76 7.67 -6.78 7.57
CA ASP A 76 8.31 -5.94 8.58
C ASP A 76 9.84 -6.19 8.60
N ASP A 77 10.25 -7.46 8.65
CA ASP A 77 11.67 -7.86 8.62
C ASP A 77 12.36 -7.39 7.32
N PHE A 78 11.68 -7.51 6.17
CA PHE A 78 12.19 -7.01 4.90
C PHE A 78 12.40 -5.48 4.89
N ILE A 79 11.48 -4.74 5.51
CA ILE A 79 11.58 -3.28 5.61
C ILE A 79 12.73 -2.88 6.56
N ASP A 80 12.89 -3.58 7.69
CA ASP A 80 13.96 -3.32 8.66
C ASP A 80 15.35 -3.59 8.05
N GLU A 81 15.47 -4.58 7.16
CA GLU A 81 16.70 -4.92 6.44
C GLU A 81 16.90 -4.14 5.13
N CYS A 82 15.96 -3.26 4.76
CA CYS A 82 16.01 -2.54 3.50
C CYS A 82 17.13 -1.49 3.48
N GLU A 83 18.10 -1.65 2.58
CA GLU A 83 19.22 -0.71 2.43
C GLU A 83 18.78 0.68 1.96
N ASP A 84 17.75 0.75 1.11
CA ASP A 84 17.27 1.98 0.48
C ASP A 84 15.75 2.13 0.69
N ILE A 85 15.39 2.46 1.93
CA ILE A 85 14.00 2.63 2.34
C ILE A 85 13.32 3.80 1.61
N GLU A 86 14.05 4.88 1.31
CA GLU A 86 13.53 6.04 0.58
C GLU A 86 13.05 5.62 -0.81
N LYS A 87 13.88 4.87 -1.54
CA LYS A 87 13.49 4.32 -2.83
C LYS A 87 12.32 3.34 -2.73
N LEU A 88 12.25 2.53 -1.68
CA LEU A 88 11.11 1.62 -1.49
C LEU A 88 9.79 2.40 -1.33
N PHE A 89 9.79 3.50 -0.57
CA PHE A 89 8.64 4.40 -0.50
C PHE A 89 8.25 4.96 -1.87
N ASP A 90 9.23 5.49 -2.60
CA ASP A 90 9.01 6.06 -3.93
C ASP A 90 8.44 5.04 -4.92
N ASP A 91 8.99 3.83 -4.94
CA ASP A 91 8.56 2.74 -5.81
C ASP A 91 7.13 2.29 -5.47
N VAL A 92 6.79 2.14 -4.18
CA VAL A 92 5.42 1.80 -3.76
C VAL A 92 4.44 2.92 -4.11
N LEU A 93 4.77 4.17 -3.81
CA LEU A 93 3.91 5.31 -4.10
C LEU A 93 3.69 5.48 -5.61
N LYS A 94 4.74 5.30 -6.40
CA LYS A 94 4.67 5.33 -7.86
C LYS A 94 3.77 4.22 -8.38
N GLU A 95 3.97 2.98 -7.97
CA GLU A 95 3.15 1.86 -8.43
C GLU A 95 1.67 2.05 -8.07
N ILE A 96 1.37 2.52 -6.85
CA ILE A 96 -0.01 2.88 -6.46
C ILE A 96 -0.56 3.96 -7.39
N THR A 97 0.16 5.05 -7.58
CA THR A 97 -0.36 6.23 -8.29
C THR A 97 -0.39 6.07 -9.82
N GLU A 98 0.40 5.15 -10.38
CA GLU A 98 0.36 4.79 -11.81
C GLU A 98 -0.64 3.65 -12.11
N SER A 99 -1.07 2.91 -11.08
CA SER A 99 -2.10 1.88 -11.22
C SER A 99 -3.40 2.46 -11.80
N ASN A 100 -4.20 1.61 -12.47
CA ASN A 100 -5.45 2.06 -13.07
C ASN A 100 -6.44 2.65 -12.03
N THR A 101 -6.40 2.16 -10.79
CA THR A 101 -7.25 2.64 -9.71
C THR A 101 -6.67 3.89 -9.06
N GLY A 102 -5.37 3.91 -8.75
CA GLY A 102 -4.74 5.04 -8.07
C GLY A 102 -4.56 6.28 -8.95
N LYS A 103 -4.35 6.15 -10.26
CA LYS A 103 -4.19 7.31 -11.15
C LYS A 103 -5.41 8.23 -11.16
N LEU A 104 -6.61 7.65 -11.07
CA LEU A 104 -7.86 8.42 -10.99
C LEU A 104 -7.96 9.15 -9.66
N ILE A 105 -7.56 8.51 -8.56
CA ILE A 105 -7.56 9.09 -7.21
C ILE A 105 -6.60 10.28 -7.16
N LYS A 106 -5.35 10.09 -7.60
CA LYS A 106 -4.35 11.17 -7.66
C LYS A 106 -4.85 12.38 -8.45
N ALA A 107 -5.45 12.14 -9.64
CA ALA A 107 -6.01 13.21 -10.47
C ALA A 107 -7.21 13.94 -9.85
N LYS A 108 -7.88 13.34 -8.87
CA LYS A 108 -8.98 13.97 -8.12
C LYS A 108 -8.48 14.72 -6.87
N MET A 109 -7.34 14.34 -6.31
CA MET A 109 -6.73 15.01 -5.16
C MET A 109 -6.01 16.32 -5.52
N THR A 110 -5.50 16.42 -6.75
CA THR A 110 -4.79 17.62 -7.24
C THR A 110 -5.70 18.66 -7.91
N LYS A 111 -7.02 18.48 -7.84
CA LYS A 111 -8.03 19.44 -8.32
C LYS A 111 -8.69 20.14 -7.15
#